data_AF-A0A7C5WNE4-F1
#
_entry.id   AF-A0A7C5WNE4-F1
#
_cell.length_a   1.000
_cell.length_b   1.000
_cell.length_c   1.000
_cell.angle_alpha   90.00
_cell.angle_beta   90.00
_cell.angle_gamma   90.00
#
_symmetry.space_group_name_H-M   'P 1'
#
loop_
_entity.id
_entity.type
_entity.pdbx_description
1 polymer ?
#
loop_
_entity_poly.entity_id
_entity_poly.type
_entity_poly.pdbx_seq_one_letter_code
_entity_poly.pdbx_strand_id
1 'polypeptide(L)'
;MAMLGAAALPAALLIDAREHGLVRELGRRRARQRDAAPVLLGSLAWMGIGLTAAAFLVPDWYLLRSTTRSAAGTAEVSFALAVNGVLLGGVMLLLGQRPTALRRRIAGVLRWILPTHLMAPLLLMEVNEAFGVWMPWSILLLSLALGFCVASAVRQWKPFLFSGMVFLAAWYVRCFARIETELGDDRGWRVGLTVAALVAGPALMLLAWKGPAWIAKRRIRRWERLSSLRAEPRAGRSWR
;
A
#
# COMPACT_ATOMS: atom_id res chain seq x y z
N MET A 1 5.86 15.81 -8.88
CA MET A 1 5.12 14.65 -8.34
C MET A 1 4.71 14.77 -6.86
N ALA A 2 5.14 15.78 -6.09
CA ALA A 2 4.71 15.96 -4.69
C ALA A 2 3.22 16.34 -4.50
N MET A 3 2.55 16.87 -5.53
CA MET A 3 1.16 17.34 -5.42
C MET A 3 0.10 16.23 -5.40
N LEU A 4 0.36 15.05 -5.97
CA LEU A 4 -0.61 13.95 -5.99
C LEU A 4 -0.77 13.26 -4.62
N GLY A 5 0.28 13.25 -3.80
CA GLY A 5 0.21 12.77 -2.41
C GLY A 5 -0.57 13.70 -1.49
N ALA A 6 -0.52 15.01 -1.74
CA ALA A 6 -1.23 16.02 -0.95
C ALA A 6 -2.75 16.00 -1.19
N ALA A 7 -3.21 15.59 -2.38
CA ALA A 7 -4.64 15.50 -2.71
C ALA A 7 -5.30 14.19 -2.21
N ALA A 8 -4.53 13.12 -2.03
CA ALA A 8 -5.04 11.85 -1.51
C ALA A 8 -5.42 11.92 -0.02
N LEU A 9 -4.73 12.76 0.76
CA LEU A 9 -4.98 12.97 2.19
C LEU A 9 -6.38 13.58 2.48
N PRO A 10 -6.80 14.70 1.84
CA PRO A 10 -8.13 15.27 2.04
C PRO A 10 -9.25 14.37 1.50
N ALA A 11 -9.01 13.62 0.42
CA ALA A 11 -9.98 12.65 -0.09
C ALA A 11 -10.19 11.47 0.89
N ALA A 12 -9.11 10.96 1.50
CA ALA A 12 -9.19 9.94 2.54
C ALA A 12 -9.92 10.46 3.80
N LEU A 13 -9.72 11.73 4.16
CA LEU A 13 -10.43 12.38 5.27
C LEU A 13 -11.92 12.59 4.99
N LEU A 14 -12.29 12.94 3.75
CA LEU A 14 -13.69 13.12 3.33
C LEU A 14 -14.48 11.79 3.31
N ILE A 15 -13.84 10.70 2.89
CA ILE A 15 -14.46 9.37 2.84
C ILE A 15 -14.66 8.81 4.26
N ASP A 16 -13.70 9.01 5.17
CA ASP A 16 -13.79 8.57 6.57
C ASP A 16 -14.82 9.39 7.37
N ALA A 17 -14.98 10.69 7.06
CA ALA A 17 -15.98 11.54 7.67
C ALA A 17 -17.43 11.11 7.35
N ARG A 18 -17.68 10.60 6.13
CA ARG A 18 -19.00 10.13 5.71
C ARG A 18 -19.41 8.79 6.33
N GLU A 19 -18.47 7.84 6.46
CA GLU A 19 -18.74 6.53 7.07
C GLU A 19 -18.97 6.62 8.60
N HIS A 20 -18.52 7.70 9.25
CA HIS A 20 -18.65 7.91 10.70
C HIS A 20 -19.89 8.69 11.16
N GLY A 21 -20.65 9.30 10.26
CA GLY A 21 -21.93 9.94 10.57
C GLY A 21 -23.01 8.93 10.97
N LEU A 22 -23.11 7.83 10.23
CA LEU A 22 -24.19 6.82 10.39
C LEU A 22 -24.01 5.89 11.61
N VAL A 23 -22.80 5.75 12.16
CA VAL A 23 -22.51 4.79 13.25
C VAL A 23 -22.34 5.48 14.62
N ARG A 24 -22.37 6.83 14.67
CA ARG A 24 -22.10 7.62 15.90
C ARG A 24 -23.28 8.33 16.53
N GLU A 25 -24.44 8.40 15.88
CA GLU A 25 -25.54 9.22 16.41
C GLU A 25 -26.20 8.62 17.66
N LEU A 26 -26.04 7.32 17.91
CA LEU A 26 -26.75 6.62 18.99
C LEU A 26 -25.93 6.26 20.25
N GLY A 27 -24.73 6.80 20.51
CA GLY A 27 -24.17 6.57 21.87
C GLY A 27 -22.73 6.95 22.25
N ARG A 28 -21.95 7.66 21.43
CA ARG A 28 -20.49 7.85 21.70
C ARG A 28 -19.96 9.29 21.61
N ARG A 29 -20.79 10.31 21.89
CA ARG A 29 -20.38 11.73 21.74
C ARG A 29 -19.58 12.32 22.91
N ARG A 30 -19.73 11.90 24.18
CA ARG A 30 -18.98 12.50 25.32
C ARG A 30 -17.57 11.94 25.57
N ALA A 31 -17.27 10.69 25.21
CA ALA A 31 -15.97 10.08 25.50
C ALA A 31 -14.86 10.38 24.47
N ARG A 32 -15.20 10.83 23.25
CA ARG A 32 -14.21 10.99 22.16
C ARG A 32 -13.50 12.35 22.12
N GLN A 33 -14.01 13.38 22.79
CA GLN A 33 -13.43 14.73 22.73
C GLN A 33 -12.17 14.89 23.60
N ARG A 34 -12.06 14.15 24.72
CA ARG A 34 -10.85 14.15 25.58
C ARG A 34 -9.64 13.41 24.97
N ASP A 35 -9.85 12.52 24.00
CA ASP A 35 -8.79 11.73 23.35
C ASP A 35 -8.30 12.30 22.00
N ALA A 36 -8.92 13.37 21.50
CA ALA A 36 -8.57 13.96 20.21
C ALA A 36 -7.31 14.83 20.31
N ALA A 37 -7.20 15.64 21.37
CA ALA A 37 -6.05 16.50 21.63
C ALA A 37 -4.72 15.72 21.78
N PRO A 38 -4.63 14.64 22.59
CA PRO A 38 -3.37 13.90 22.73
C PRO A 38 -2.96 13.13 21.46
N VAL A 39 -3.91 12.69 20.62
CA VAL A 39 -3.58 12.04 19.33
C VAL A 39 -3.16 13.06 18.28
N LEU A 40 -3.76 14.24 18.27
CA LEU A 40 -3.34 15.33 17.38
C LEU A 40 -1.93 15.82 17.76
N LEU A 41 -1.69 16.02 19.07
CA LEU A 41 -0.37 16.36 19.62
C LEU A 41 0.67 15.26 19.33
N GLY A 42 0.32 13.97 19.43
CA GLY A 42 1.22 12.88 19.09
C GLY A 42 1.52 12.75 17.59
N SER A 43 0.56 13.10 16.72
CA SER A 43 0.74 13.07 15.26
C SER A 43 1.56 14.26 14.78
N LEU A 44 1.36 15.43 15.38
CA LEU A 44 2.17 16.63 15.13
C LEU A 44 3.59 16.47 15.68
N ALA A 45 3.76 15.85 16.86
CA ALA A 45 5.07 15.52 17.41
C ALA A 45 5.84 14.52 16.54
N TRP A 46 5.17 13.51 15.97
CA TRP A 46 5.79 12.57 15.02
C TRP A 46 6.08 13.17 13.64
N MET A 47 5.19 14.03 13.11
CA MET A 47 5.51 14.81 11.90
C MET A 47 6.69 15.74 12.14
N GLY A 48 6.74 16.41 13.30
CA GLY A 48 7.85 17.27 13.69
C GLY A 48 9.16 16.50 13.84
N ILE A 49 9.18 15.36 14.53
CA ILE A 49 10.40 14.55 14.68
C ILE A 49 10.81 13.90 13.35
N GLY A 50 9.86 13.46 12.51
CA GLY A 50 10.13 12.95 11.17
C GLY A 50 10.68 14.01 10.22
N LEU A 51 10.17 15.25 10.30
CA LEU A 51 10.68 16.39 9.52
C LEU A 51 12.01 16.92 10.06
N THR A 52 12.22 16.98 11.38
CA THR A 52 13.48 17.44 12.00
C THR A 52 14.60 16.40 11.87
N ALA A 53 14.30 15.09 11.91
CA ALA A 53 15.26 14.03 11.58
C ALA A 53 15.54 13.98 10.07
N ALA A 54 14.52 14.19 9.23
CA ALA A 54 14.70 14.39 7.79
C ALA A 54 15.30 15.77 7.43
N ALA A 55 15.57 16.65 8.39
CA ALA A 55 16.26 17.93 8.16
C ALA A 55 17.69 17.92 8.71
N PHE A 56 17.96 17.26 9.85
CA PHE A 56 19.29 17.18 10.47
C PHE A 56 20.16 16.01 9.97
N LEU A 57 19.58 14.92 9.48
CA LEU A 57 20.30 13.79 8.87
C LEU A 57 20.27 13.79 7.35
N VAL A 58 19.64 14.82 6.78
CA VAL A 58 19.67 15.06 5.35
C VAL A 58 21.03 15.70 5.02
N PRO A 59 21.90 15.00 4.29
CA PRO A 59 23.08 15.64 3.73
C PRO A 59 22.62 16.62 2.66
N ASP A 60 23.46 17.60 2.32
CA ASP A 60 23.17 18.76 1.45
C ASP A 60 22.44 18.44 0.13
N TRP A 61 22.36 17.17 -0.26
CA TRP A 61 21.60 16.69 -1.39
C TRP A 61 20.07 16.91 -1.30
N TYR A 62 19.39 16.77 -0.15
CA TYR A 62 17.89 16.73 -0.12
C TYR A 62 17.18 18.09 -0.11
N LEU A 63 17.79 19.13 0.48
CA LEU A 63 17.33 20.49 0.29
C LEU A 63 17.75 20.90 -1.12
N LEU A 64 16.82 20.80 -2.10
CA LEU A 64 16.84 21.29 -3.50
C LEU A 64 17.90 22.38 -3.84
N ARG A 65 19.18 22.05 -3.67
CA ARG A 65 20.35 22.89 -3.89
C ARG A 65 21.43 22.04 -4.54
N SER A 66 21.06 21.44 -5.66
CA SER A 66 21.85 21.49 -6.88
C SER A 66 21.15 20.66 -7.95
N THR A 67 20.98 21.30 -9.08
CA THR A 67 20.44 20.85 -10.36
C THR A 67 21.27 19.74 -11.03
N THR A 68 22.09 19.00 -10.28
CA THR A 68 23.07 18.02 -10.82
C THR A 68 23.35 16.88 -9.85
N ARG A 69 22.33 16.20 -9.32
CA ARG A 69 22.60 14.89 -8.71
C ARG A 69 22.89 13.87 -9.79
N SER A 70 24.03 13.19 -9.68
CA SER A 70 24.33 12.01 -10.49
C SER A 70 23.23 10.95 -10.28
N ALA A 71 22.98 10.12 -11.29
CA ALA A 71 22.02 9.01 -11.19
C ALA A 71 22.30 8.11 -9.97
N ALA A 72 23.58 7.94 -9.62
CA ALA A 72 24.02 7.22 -8.43
C ALA A 72 23.47 7.81 -7.12
N GLY A 73 23.53 9.13 -6.94
CA GLY A 73 23.00 9.80 -5.74
C GLY A 73 21.47 9.79 -5.63
N THR A 74 20.75 9.47 -6.71
CA THR A 74 19.29 9.27 -6.68
C THR A 74 18.94 7.82 -6.33
N ALA A 75 19.75 6.86 -6.80
CA ALA A 75 19.59 5.43 -6.51
C ALA A 75 19.77 5.13 -5.01
N GLU A 76 20.83 5.65 -4.38
CA GLU A 76 21.12 5.43 -2.95
C GLU A 76 19.98 5.92 -2.04
N VAL A 77 19.45 7.11 -2.36
CA VAL A 77 18.35 7.72 -1.60
C VAL A 77 17.07 6.93 -1.77
N SER A 78 16.79 6.48 -2.99
CA SER A 78 15.63 5.64 -3.27
C SER A 78 15.75 4.28 -2.56
N PHE A 79 16.94 3.69 -2.51
CA PHE A 79 17.19 2.47 -1.76
C PHE A 79 16.98 2.66 -0.25
N ALA A 80 17.53 3.73 0.34
CA ALA A 80 17.34 4.04 1.75
C ALA A 80 15.86 4.25 2.11
N LEU A 81 15.10 4.93 1.25
CA LEU A 81 13.65 5.09 1.42
C LEU A 81 12.90 3.75 1.35
N ALA A 82 13.29 2.85 0.43
CA ALA A 82 12.70 1.51 0.35
C ALA A 82 12.97 0.69 1.62
N VAL A 83 14.20 0.73 2.15
CA VAL A 83 14.56 0.08 3.43
C VAL A 83 13.74 0.65 4.58
N ASN A 84 13.59 1.98 4.66
CA ASN A 84 12.71 2.62 5.64
C ASN A 84 11.26 2.15 5.49
N GLY A 85 10.77 1.98 4.26
CA GLY A 85 9.49 1.35 3.99
C GLY A 85 9.37 -0.03 4.63
N VAL A 86 10.37 -0.91 4.44
CA VAL A 86 10.38 -2.26 5.04
C VAL A 86 10.34 -2.19 6.57
N LEU A 87 11.14 -1.31 7.18
CA LEU A 87 11.15 -1.12 8.64
C LEU A 87 9.80 -0.64 9.17
N LEU A 88 9.19 0.35 8.51
CA LEU A 88 7.82 0.81 8.84
C LEU A 88 6.79 -0.31 8.70
N GLY A 89 6.98 -1.19 7.72
CA GLY A 89 6.16 -2.40 7.54
C GLY A 89 6.26 -3.35 8.73
N GLY A 90 7.48 -3.60 9.20
CA GLY A 90 7.74 -4.37 10.42
C GLY A 90 7.08 -3.77 11.65
N VAL A 91 7.24 -2.46 11.87
CA VAL A 91 6.59 -1.74 12.99
C VAL A 91 5.07 -1.82 12.88
N MET A 92 4.49 -1.62 11.71
CA MET A 92 3.05 -1.74 11.48
C MET A 92 2.52 -3.14 11.85
N LEU A 93 3.25 -4.20 11.48
CA LEU A 93 2.88 -5.58 11.80
C LEU A 93 2.95 -5.84 13.31
N LEU A 94 4.02 -5.40 13.98
CA LEU A 94 4.20 -5.52 15.43
C LEU A 94 3.12 -4.76 16.22
N LEU A 95 2.75 -3.55 15.77
CA LEU A 95 1.67 -2.77 16.37
C LEU A 95 0.31 -3.46 16.20
N GLY A 96 0.10 -4.16 15.08
CA GLY A 96 -1.11 -4.92 14.79
C GLY A 96 -1.36 -6.13 15.70
N GLN A 97 -0.34 -6.62 16.40
CA GLN A 97 -0.47 -7.81 17.27
C GLN A 97 -1.08 -7.50 18.64
N ARG A 98 -1.04 -6.25 19.13
CA ARG A 98 -1.55 -5.90 20.48
C ARG A 98 -2.84 -5.08 20.42
N PRO A 99 -3.86 -5.39 21.24
CA PRO A 99 -5.22 -4.85 21.08
C PRO A 99 -5.44 -3.45 21.70
N THR A 100 -4.46 -2.54 21.73
CA THR A 100 -4.71 -1.19 22.28
C THR A 100 -5.27 -0.23 21.22
N ALA A 101 -6.14 0.69 21.64
CA ALA A 101 -6.78 1.65 20.74
C ALA A 101 -5.78 2.56 20.02
N LEU A 102 -4.74 3.03 20.73
CA LEU A 102 -3.68 3.86 20.16
C LEU A 102 -2.90 3.12 19.06
N ARG A 103 -2.52 1.86 19.31
CA ARG A 103 -1.79 1.05 18.30
C ARG A 103 -2.61 0.81 17.05
N ARG A 104 -3.93 0.59 17.18
CA ARG A 104 -4.82 0.48 16.02
C ARG A 104 -4.86 1.75 15.19
N ARG A 105 -4.87 2.92 15.83
CA ARG A 105 -4.83 4.22 15.13
C ARG A 105 -3.49 4.42 14.41
N ILE A 106 -2.37 4.20 15.10
CA ILE A 106 -1.03 4.31 14.51
C ILE A 106 -0.88 3.33 13.33
N ALA A 107 -1.29 2.06 13.50
CA ALA A 107 -1.29 1.09 12.42
C ALA A 107 -2.19 1.52 11.24
N GLY A 108 -3.32 2.19 11.51
CA GLY A 108 -4.18 2.76 10.48
C GLY A 108 -3.47 3.83 9.64
N VAL A 109 -2.77 4.76 10.29
CA VAL A 109 -1.98 5.81 9.61
C VAL A 109 -0.81 5.19 8.85
N LEU A 110 -0.06 4.27 9.46
CA LEU A 110 1.04 3.58 8.82
C LEU A 110 0.60 2.84 7.56
N ARG A 111 -0.63 2.31 7.50
CA ARG A 111 -1.14 1.64 6.29
C ARG A 111 -1.29 2.57 5.08
N TRP A 112 -1.48 3.87 5.30
CA TRP A 112 -1.53 4.86 4.22
C TRP A 112 -0.13 5.30 3.77
N ILE A 113 0.80 5.38 4.73
CA ILE A 113 2.16 5.87 4.49
C ILE A 113 3.03 4.79 3.86
N LEU A 114 2.89 3.55 4.34
CA LEU A 114 3.75 2.41 4.01
C LEU A 114 3.79 2.09 2.52
N PRO A 115 2.67 1.97 1.78
CA PRO A 115 2.72 1.61 0.38
C PRO A 115 3.50 2.63 -0.45
N THR A 116 3.33 3.93 -0.16
CA THR A 116 4.03 5.00 -0.86
C THR A 116 5.52 4.98 -0.55
N HIS A 117 5.90 4.80 0.72
CA HIS A 117 7.31 4.74 1.14
C HIS A 117 8.04 3.51 0.60
N LEU A 118 7.32 2.45 0.29
CA LEU A 118 7.91 1.23 -0.24
C LEU A 118 7.92 1.23 -1.78
N MET A 119 6.84 1.69 -2.41
CA MET A 119 6.68 1.62 -3.88
C MET A 119 7.22 2.80 -4.65
N ALA A 120 7.11 4.03 -4.12
CA ALA A 120 7.63 5.21 -4.82
C ALA A 120 9.16 5.12 -5.02
N PRO A 121 9.96 4.69 -4.02
CA PRO A 121 11.39 4.55 -4.23
C PRO A 121 11.76 3.39 -5.15
N LEU A 122 10.98 2.31 -5.17
CA LEU A 122 11.17 1.22 -6.14
C LEU A 122 10.92 1.66 -7.57
N LEU A 123 9.87 2.46 -7.80
CA LEU A 123 9.63 3.08 -9.09
C LEU A 123 10.79 4.00 -9.48
N LEU A 124 11.32 4.81 -8.55
CA LEU A 124 12.48 5.65 -8.83
C LEU A 124 13.76 4.84 -9.12
N MET A 125 13.98 3.73 -8.43
CA MET A 125 15.10 2.83 -8.71
C MET A 125 14.98 2.18 -10.09
N GLU A 126 13.79 1.80 -10.52
CA GLU A 126 13.56 1.29 -11.88
C GLU A 126 13.76 2.38 -12.94
N VAL A 127 13.25 3.60 -12.71
CA VAL A 127 13.36 4.73 -13.64
C VAL A 127 14.81 5.13 -13.86
N ASN A 128 15.61 5.18 -12.79
CA ASN A 128 17.00 5.61 -12.83
C ASN A 128 17.98 4.46 -13.09
N GLU A 129 17.48 3.26 -13.37
CA GLU A 129 18.30 2.06 -13.56
C GLU A 129 19.32 1.90 -12.44
N ALA A 130 18.84 2.00 -11.19
CA ALA A 130 19.69 1.91 -10.02
C ALA A 130 20.56 0.65 -10.10
N PHE A 131 21.87 0.83 -9.94
CA PHE A 131 22.88 -0.22 -10.07
C PHE A 131 22.98 -0.84 -11.49
N GLY A 132 22.60 -0.09 -12.53
CA GLY A 132 22.72 -0.50 -13.94
C GLY A 132 21.71 -1.57 -14.36
N VAL A 133 20.69 -1.84 -13.54
CA VAL A 133 19.67 -2.86 -13.82
C VAL A 133 18.29 -2.29 -13.53
N TRP A 134 17.33 -2.47 -14.45
CA TRP A 134 15.95 -2.03 -14.25
C TRP A 134 14.99 -3.19 -13.99
N MET A 135 15.25 -4.35 -14.61
CA MET A 135 14.35 -5.50 -14.60
C MET A 135 14.07 -6.04 -13.19
N PRO A 136 15.05 -6.18 -12.27
CA PRO A 136 14.78 -6.60 -10.90
C PRO A 136 13.85 -5.65 -10.16
N TRP A 137 14.04 -4.34 -10.32
CA TRP A 137 13.19 -3.32 -9.70
C TRP A 137 11.77 -3.35 -10.25
N SER A 138 11.62 -3.57 -11.56
CA SER A 138 10.32 -3.73 -12.22
C SER A 138 9.56 -4.97 -11.71
N ILE A 139 10.23 -6.13 -11.61
CA ILE A 139 9.63 -7.35 -11.06
C ILE A 139 9.23 -7.15 -9.60
N LEU A 140 10.07 -6.48 -8.81
CA LEU A 140 9.81 -6.20 -7.41
C LEU A 140 8.63 -5.23 -7.23
N LEU A 141 8.56 -4.17 -8.05
CA LEU A 141 7.44 -3.23 -8.11
C LEU A 141 6.12 -3.95 -8.42
N LEU A 142 6.10 -4.78 -9.47
CA LEU A 142 4.93 -5.58 -9.83
C LEU A 142 4.49 -6.50 -8.68
N SER A 143 5.45 -7.24 -8.12
CA SER A 143 5.19 -8.23 -7.06
C SER A 143 4.59 -7.59 -5.82
N LEU A 144 5.12 -6.45 -5.39
CA LEU A 144 4.63 -5.72 -4.22
C LEU A 144 3.29 -5.02 -4.48
N ALA A 145 3.09 -4.48 -5.68
CA ALA A 145 1.81 -3.86 -6.04
C ALA A 145 0.67 -4.91 -6.04
N LEU A 146 0.91 -6.09 -6.62
CA LEU A 146 -0.01 -7.25 -6.51
C LEU A 146 -0.15 -7.72 -5.07
N GLY A 147 0.96 -7.82 -4.34
CA GLY A 147 1.00 -8.20 -2.93
C GLY A 147 0.13 -7.28 -2.07
N PHE A 148 0.12 -5.97 -2.34
CA PHE A 148 -0.73 -5.01 -1.65
C PHE A 148 -2.21 -5.16 -2.02
N CYS A 149 -2.54 -5.41 -3.29
CA CYS A 149 -3.92 -5.72 -3.68
C CYS A 149 -4.44 -6.98 -2.96
N VAL A 150 -3.63 -8.04 -2.88
CA VAL A 150 -3.98 -9.28 -2.17
C VAL A 150 -4.04 -9.08 -0.66
N ALA A 151 -3.05 -8.38 -0.07
CA ALA A 151 -3.05 -8.08 1.36
C ALA A 151 -4.28 -7.24 1.76
N SER A 152 -4.67 -6.28 0.91
CA SER A 152 -5.90 -5.52 1.09
C SER A 152 -7.13 -6.41 1.11
N ALA A 153 -7.21 -7.41 0.22
CA ALA A 153 -8.30 -8.38 0.24
C ALA A 153 -8.43 -9.13 1.56
N VAL A 154 -7.29 -9.69 2.01
CA VAL A 154 -7.25 -10.60 3.14
C VAL A 154 -7.47 -9.85 4.45
N ARG A 155 -6.97 -8.61 4.53
CA ARG A 155 -6.97 -7.80 5.75
C ARG A 155 -7.95 -6.62 5.73
N GLN A 156 -8.68 -6.43 4.63
CA GLN A 156 -9.60 -5.29 4.38
C GLN A 156 -8.91 -3.92 4.50
N TRP A 157 -7.67 -3.81 4.04
CA TRP A 157 -6.89 -2.57 4.11
C TRP A 157 -7.05 -1.74 2.84
N LYS A 158 -8.14 -0.96 2.75
CA LYS A 158 -8.43 -0.04 1.63
C LYS A 158 -7.19 0.71 1.05
N PRO A 159 -6.27 1.26 1.87
CA PRO A 159 -5.11 2.02 1.36
C PRO A 159 -4.15 1.20 0.49
N PHE A 160 -4.01 -0.10 0.82
CA PHE A 160 -3.14 -1.00 0.09
C PHE A 160 -3.70 -1.33 -1.29
N LEU A 161 -5.02 -1.45 -1.42
CA LEU A 161 -5.65 -1.67 -2.73
C LEU A 161 -5.46 -0.45 -3.63
N PHE A 162 -5.74 0.75 -3.12
CA PHE A 162 -5.58 1.98 -3.91
C PHE A 162 -4.13 2.15 -4.37
N SER A 163 -3.18 2.03 -3.45
CA SER A 163 -1.76 2.18 -3.77
C SER A 163 -1.30 1.08 -4.73
N GLY A 164 -1.67 -0.18 -4.49
CA GLY A 164 -1.34 -1.30 -5.37
C GLY A 164 -1.85 -1.10 -6.79
N MET A 165 -3.08 -0.61 -6.98
CA MET A 165 -3.63 -0.31 -8.31
C MET A 165 -2.89 0.84 -9.00
N VAL A 166 -2.58 1.92 -8.28
CA VAL A 166 -1.84 3.07 -8.83
C VAL A 166 -0.45 2.63 -9.31
N PHE A 167 0.27 1.85 -8.50
CA PHE A 167 1.61 1.36 -8.88
C PHE A 167 1.57 0.26 -9.95
N LEU A 168 0.51 -0.56 -10.01
CA LEU A 168 0.27 -1.46 -11.14
C LEU A 168 0.05 -0.69 -12.45
N ALA A 169 -0.73 0.40 -12.42
CA ALA A 169 -0.93 1.24 -13.59
C ALA A 169 0.39 1.92 -14.02
N ALA A 170 1.16 2.45 -13.06
CA ALA A 170 2.47 3.04 -13.34
C ALA A 170 3.44 2.01 -13.95
N TRP A 171 3.51 0.81 -13.37
CA TRP A 171 4.31 -0.30 -13.88
C TRP A 171 3.88 -0.69 -15.31
N TYR A 172 2.57 -0.83 -15.54
CA TYR A 172 2.01 -1.14 -16.86
C TYR A 172 2.44 -0.13 -17.92
N VAL A 173 2.23 1.17 -17.67
CA VAL A 173 2.63 2.24 -18.60
C VAL A 173 4.12 2.19 -18.89
N ARG A 174 4.94 1.91 -17.88
CA ARG A 174 6.40 1.83 -18.06
C ARG A 174 6.86 0.59 -18.81
N CYS A 175 6.18 -0.54 -18.66
CA CYS A 175 6.44 -1.70 -19.51
C CYS A 175 6.26 -1.39 -20.99
N PHE A 176 5.23 -0.62 -21.38
CA PHE A 176 5.07 -0.18 -22.77
C PHE A 176 6.21 0.73 -23.22
N ALA A 177 6.57 1.72 -22.41
CA ALA A 177 7.68 2.61 -22.74
C ALA A 177 9.00 1.84 -22.93
N ARG A 178 9.27 0.84 -22.08
CA ARG A 178 10.47 -0.01 -22.19
C ARG A 178 10.43 -0.94 -23.40
N ILE A 179 9.26 -1.47 -23.75
CA ILE A 179 9.08 -2.28 -24.98
C ILE A 179 9.44 -1.45 -26.22
N GLU A 180 9.09 -0.17 -26.22
CA GLU A 180 9.40 0.74 -27.32
C GLU A 180 10.88 1.12 -27.39
N THR A 181 11.55 1.31 -26.25
CA THR A 181 12.94 1.80 -26.22
C THR A 181 14.00 0.70 -26.31
N GLU A 182 13.77 -0.49 -25.75
CA GLU A 182 14.82 -1.52 -25.59
C GLU A 182 14.74 -2.66 -26.60
N LEU A 183 13.54 -2.96 -27.10
CA LEU A 183 13.40 -3.97 -28.12
C LEU A 183 13.52 -3.28 -29.47
N GLY A 184 14.63 -3.54 -30.18
CA GLY A 184 14.96 -2.93 -31.47
C GLY A 184 13.92 -3.18 -32.57
N ASP A 185 14.28 -2.88 -33.83
CA ASP A 185 13.40 -2.84 -35.01
C ASP A 185 12.60 -4.12 -35.35
N ASP A 186 12.69 -5.17 -34.55
CA ASP A 186 11.89 -6.38 -34.71
C ASP A 186 10.41 -6.12 -34.35
N ARG A 187 9.66 -5.68 -35.37
CA ARG A 187 8.23 -5.41 -35.33
C ARG A 187 7.43 -6.58 -34.77
N GLY A 188 7.80 -7.83 -35.06
CA GLY A 188 7.03 -9.00 -34.64
C GLY A 188 7.03 -9.17 -33.13
N TRP A 189 8.22 -9.06 -32.53
CA TRP A 189 8.40 -9.20 -31.09
C TRP A 189 7.83 -7.99 -30.31
N ARG A 190 7.98 -6.77 -30.85
CA ARG A 190 7.30 -5.57 -30.33
C ARG A 190 5.79 -5.74 -30.27
N VAL A 191 5.16 -6.16 -31.36
CA VAL A 191 3.71 -6.38 -31.41
C VAL A 191 3.29 -7.49 -30.44
N GLY A 192 4.04 -8.60 -30.40
CA GLY A 192 3.76 -9.72 -29.50
C GLY A 192 3.77 -9.31 -28.02
N LEU A 193 4.81 -8.58 -27.58
CA LEU A 193 4.91 -8.09 -26.20
C LEU A 193 3.88 -7.01 -25.88
N THR A 194 3.58 -6.13 -26.84
CA THR A 194 2.55 -5.10 -26.70
C THR A 194 1.18 -5.75 -26.47
N VAL A 195 0.82 -6.75 -27.27
CA VAL A 195 -0.43 -7.50 -27.12
C VAL A 195 -0.43 -8.29 -25.81
N ALA A 196 0.67 -8.95 -25.46
CA ALA A 196 0.79 -9.67 -24.19
C ALA A 196 0.61 -8.74 -22.98
N ALA A 197 1.24 -7.56 -23.00
CA ALA A 197 1.07 -6.54 -21.98
C ALA A 197 -0.38 -6.03 -21.95
N LEU A 198 -0.97 -5.75 -23.12
CA LEU A 198 -2.35 -5.28 -23.26
C LEU A 198 -3.38 -6.24 -22.67
N VAL A 199 -3.12 -7.55 -22.73
CA VAL A 199 -4.00 -8.57 -22.15
C VAL A 199 -3.66 -8.80 -20.67
N ALA A 200 -2.37 -8.89 -20.33
CA ALA A 200 -1.91 -9.19 -18.98
C ALA A 200 -2.26 -8.08 -17.98
N GLY A 201 -2.15 -6.81 -18.36
CA GLY A 201 -2.45 -5.66 -17.49
C GLY A 201 -3.91 -5.66 -16.99
N PRO A 202 -4.92 -5.63 -17.88
CA PRO A 202 -6.32 -5.73 -17.51
C PRO A 202 -6.65 -7.04 -16.79
N ALA A 203 -6.06 -8.17 -17.20
CA ALA A 203 -6.25 -9.44 -16.51
C ALA A 203 -5.75 -9.37 -15.06
N LEU A 204 -4.57 -8.81 -14.81
CA LEU A 204 -4.00 -8.60 -13.48
C LEU A 204 -4.83 -7.61 -12.67
N MET A 205 -5.33 -6.52 -13.28
CA MET A 205 -6.23 -5.57 -12.62
C MET A 205 -7.56 -6.21 -12.23
N LEU A 206 -8.16 -7.00 -13.13
CA LEU A 206 -9.39 -7.76 -12.86
C LEU A 206 -9.17 -8.80 -11.76
N LEU A 207 -8.03 -9.47 -11.76
CA LEU A 207 -7.65 -10.44 -10.73
C LEU A 207 -7.40 -9.75 -9.39
N ALA A 208 -6.77 -8.57 -9.40
CA ALA A 208 -6.57 -7.72 -8.23
C ALA A 208 -7.89 -7.14 -7.68
N TRP A 209 -8.88 -6.89 -8.53
CA TRP A 209 -10.22 -6.46 -8.10
C TRP A 209 -11.07 -7.64 -7.61
N LYS A 210 -11.30 -8.64 -8.46
CA LYS A 210 -12.28 -9.72 -8.24
C LYS A 210 -11.72 -10.85 -7.38
N GLY A 211 -10.41 -11.10 -7.44
CA GLY A 211 -9.73 -12.08 -6.59
C GLY A 211 -10.03 -11.89 -5.10
N PRO A 212 -9.91 -10.67 -4.55
CA PRO A 212 -10.32 -10.37 -3.19
C PRO A 212 -11.73 -10.82 -2.81
N ALA A 213 -12.71 -10.43 -3.61
CA ALA A 213 -14.12 -10.74 -3.37
C ALA A 213 -14.38 -12.25 -3.44
N TRP A 214 -13.69 -12.94 -4.36
CA TRP A 214 -13.80 -14.38 -4.50
C TRP A 214 -13.21 -15.14 -3.31
N ILE A 215 -12.05 -14.71 -2.81
CA ILE A 215 -11.42 -15.28 -1.59
C ILE A 215 -12.32 -15.06 -0.38
N ALA A 216 -12.89 -13.86 -0.23
CA ALA A 216 -13.82 -13.55 0.86
C ALA A 216 -15.08 -14.45 0.80
N LYS A 217 -15.69 -14.60 -0.37
CA LYS A 217 -16.86 -15.47 -0.58
C LYS A 217 -16.55 -16.94 -0.27
N ARG A 218 -15.36 -17.44 -0.66
CA ARG A 218 -14.91 -18.80 -0.32
C ARG A 218 -14.74 -19.00 1.18
N ARG A 219 -14.20 -18.01 1.90
CA ARG A 219 -14.06 -18.07 3.38
C ARG A 219 -15.41 -18.13 4.08
N ILE A 220 -16.37 -17.31 3.66
CA ILE A 220 -17.73 -17.30 4.23
C ILE A 220 -18.40 -18.66 4.04
N ARG A 221 -18.39 -19.19 2.81
CA ARG A 221 -18.94 -20.53 2.51
C ARG A 221 -18.29 -21.65 3.33
N ARG A 222 -16.97 -21.57 3.54
CA ARG A 222 -16.25 -22.56 4.38
C ARG A 222 -16.68 -22.45 5.84
N TRP A 223 -16.88 -21.24 6.34
CA TRP A 223 -17.34 -21.01 7.70
C TRP A 223 -18.77 -21.50 7.90
N GLU A 224 -19.69 -21.21 6.97
CA GLU A 224 -21.07 -21.71 6.98
C GLU A 224 -21.13 -23.24 7.06
N ARG A 225 -20.34 -23.95 6.24
CA ARG A 225 -20.24 -25.41 6.28
C ARG A 225 -19.71 -25.93 7.62
N LEU A 226 -18.73 -25.25 8.23
CA LEU A 226 -18.19 -25.65 9.52
C LEU A 226 -19.17 -25.36 10.67
N SER A 227 -19.95 -24.28 10.58
CA SER A 227 -21.00 -23.97 11.55
C SER A 227 -22.16 -24.95 11.45
N SER A 228 -22.55 -25.38 10.24
CA SER A 228 -23.63 -26.37 10.07
C SER A 228 -23.25 -27.73 10.65
N LEU A 229 -21.98 -28.15 10.50
CA LEU A 229 -21.47 -29.38 11.10
C LEU A 229 -21.38 -29.33 12.64
N ARG A 230 -21.19 -28.15 13.23
CA ARG A 230 -21.21 -27.97 14.70
C ARG A 230 -22.62 -27.80 15.27
N ALA A 231 -23.55 -27.34 14.44
CA ALA A 231 -24.95 -27.17 14.80
C ALA A 231 -25.75 -28.48 14.70
N GLU A 232 -25.16 -29.58 14.23
CA GLU A 232 -25.77 -30.89 14.40
C GLU A 232 -26.03 -31.15 15.89
N PRO A 233 -27.29 -31.36 16.26
CA PRO A 233 -27.67 -31.35 17.64
C PRO A 233 -27.11 -32.61 18.32
N ARG A 234 -26.55 -32.44 19.53
CA ARG A 234 -26.46 -33.50 20.53
C ARG A 234 -27.87 -33.93 21.00
N ALA A 235 -28.79 -34.19 20.07
CA ALA A 235 -30.16 -34.60 20.31
C ALA A 235 -30.28 -36.05 20.79
N GLY A 236 -29.17 -36.80 20.90
CA GLY A 236 -29.17 -38.21 21.30
C GLY A 236 -28.68 -38.53 22.71
N ARG A 237 -28.29 -37.54 23.53
CA ARG A 237 -27.82 -37.82 24.89
C ARG A 237 -28.97 -37.64 25.90
N SER A 238 -29.94 -38.55 25.83
CA SER A 238 -30.94 -38.68 26.88
C SER A 238 -30.24 -39.11 28.16
N TRP A 239 -30.28 -38.27 29.19
CA TRP A 239 -29.94 -38.64 30.55
C TRP A 239 -31.03 -39.59 31.05
N ARG A 240 -30.78 -40.89 30.93
CA ARG A 240 -31.49 -41.92 31.69
C ARG A 240 -30.51 -42.55 32.66
#